data_AF-A0A6B3I9D2-F1
#
_entry.id   AF-A0A6B3I9D2-F1
#
_cell.length_a   1.000
_cell.length_b   1.000
_cell.length_c   1.000
_cell.angle_alpha   90.00
_cell.angle_beta   90.00
_cell.angle_gamma   90.00
#
_symmetry.space_group_name_H-M   'P 1'
#
loop_
_entity.id
_entity.type
_entity.pdbx_description
1 polymer ?
#
loop_
_entity_poly.entity_id
_entity_poly.type
_entity_poly.pdbx_seq_one_letter_code
_entity_poly.pdbx_strand_id
1 'polypeptide(L)'
;CHYCTFVTVPGKLRRAGHGMFLSPDEVLAIAREGAAMGCKEALFTLGDRPEDRWPEAREWLEAEGYDDTLAYVRAMAIRVLEETGLLPHLNPGVMTWTDLQRLKPVAPSMGMMLETTATRLWSEPGGPHHGSPDKEPAVRLRVLEDAGRSNVPFTTGILIGIGESYEERADSLFELRKTARAYHGIQEVIVQNFRAKPDTAMRGMPDAELEELAAAIAVARHILGPSARI
;
A
#
# COMPACT_ATOMS: atom_id res chain seq x y z
N CYS A 1 -9.20 6.62 1.53
CA CYS A 1 -9.40 7.38 0.27
C CYS A 1 -10.72 7.02 -0.42
N HIS A 2 -11.23 7.93 -1.25
CA HIS A 2 -12.58 7.89 -1.80
C HIS A 2 -12.81 6.92 -2.97
N TYR A 3 -11.74 6.32 -3.50
CA TYR A 3 -11.78 5.30 -4.57
C TYR A 3 -11.50 3.87 -4.09
N CYS A 4 -11.14 3.68 -2.83
CA CYS A 4 -10.70 2.37 -2.32
C CYS A 4 -11.88 1.47 -1.96
N THR A 5 -11.88 0.26 -2.51
CA THR A 5 -12.89 -0.78 -2.20
C THR A 5 -12.58 -1.59 -0.95
N PHE A 6 -11.36 -1.48 -0.40
CA PHE A 6 -10.94 -2.20 0.80
C PHE A 6 -11.41 -1.51 2.10
N VAL A 7 -11.88 -0.25 2.02
CA VAL A 7 -12.43 0.42 3.20
C VAL A 7 -13.62 -0.38 3.72
N THR A 8 -13.49 -0.83 4.96
CA THR A 8 -14.54 -1.56 5.67
C THR A 8 -14.71 -0.99 7.07
N VAL A 9 -15.78 -1.41 7.75
CA VAL A 9 -16.12 -0.97 9.10
C VAL A 9 -16.44 -2.20 9.96
N PRO A 10 -16.17 -2.18 11.28
CA PRO A 10 -16.42 -3.32 12.16
C PRO A 10 -17.84 -3.89 12.05
N GLY A 11 -18.86 -3.03 11.93
CA GLY A 11 -20.24 -3.47 11.76
C GLY A 11 -20.51 -4.24 10.46
N LYS A 12 -19.78 -3.98 9.38
CA LYS A 12 -19.89 -4.74 8.11
C LYS A 12 -19.20 -6.10 8.24
N LEU A 13 -18.03 -6.15 8.87
CA LEU A 13 -17.32 -7.40 9.17
C LEU A 13 -18.17 -8.35 10.03
N ARG A 14 -18.74 -7.83 11.13
CA ARG A 14 -19.63 -8.61 12.01
C ARG A 14 -20.83 -9.18 11.27
N ARG A 15 -21.49 -8.38 10.42
CA ARG A 15 -22.63 -8.86 9.61
C ARG A 15 -22.25 -9.94 8.59
N ALA A 16 -21.01 -9.90 8.10
CA ALA A 16 -20.47 -10.89 7.18
C ALA A 16 -19.89 -12.13 7.89
N GLY A 17 -19.89 -12.16 9.23
CA GLY A 17 -19.32 -13.26 10.01
C GLY A 17 -17.80 -13.27 10.07
N HIS A 18 -17.15 -12.13 9.78
CA HIS A 18 -15.69 -11.99 9.83
C HIS A 18 -15.22 -11.33 11.14
N GLY A 19 -14.02 -11.72 11.58
CA GLY A 19 -13.28 -11.03 12.64
C GLY A 19 -12.75 -9.65 12.19
N MET A 20 -12.06 -8.95 13.09
CA MET A 20 -11.41 -7.67 12.76
C MET A 20 -10.19 -7.88 11.86
N PHE A 21 -9.49 -8.99 12.06
CA PHE A 21 -8.37 -9.46 11.25
C PHE A 21 -8.61 -10.94 10.89
N LEU A 22 -7.90 -11.43 9.87
CA LEU A 22 -7.79 -12.87 9.67
C LEU A 22 -7.04 -13.47 10.86
N SER A 23 -7.54 -14.59 11.39
CA SER A 23 -6.85 -15.38 12.40
C SER A 23 -5.55 -16.00 11.84
N PRO A 24 -4.61 -16.42 12.70
CA PRO A 24 -3.38 -17.05 12.23
C PRO A 24 -3.61 -18.30 11.37
N ASP A 25 -4.65 -19.08 11.68
CA ASP A 25 -4.99 -20.29 10.92
C ASP A 25 -5.57 -19.94 9.54
N GLU A 26 -6.38 -18.89 9.44
CA GLU A 26 -6.88 -18.40 8.14
C GLU A 26 -5.73 -17.88 7.26
N VAL A 27 -4.80 -17.11 7.85
CA VAL A 27 -3.60 -16.63 7.13
C VAL A 27 -2.78 -17.81 6.60
N LEU A 28 -2.53 -18.81 7.44
CA LEU A 28 -1.74 -19.98 7.04
C LEU A 28 -2.47 -20.88 6.04
N ALA A 29 -3.79 -21.00 6.13
CA ALA A 29 -4.57 -21.75 5.14
C ALA A 29 -4.38 -21.14 3.74
N ILE A 30 -4.57 -19.82 3.62
CA ILE A 30 -4.37 -19.08 2.36
C ILE A 30 -2.92 -19.24 1.86
N ALA A 31 -1.93 -19.08 2.74
CA ALA A 31 -0.54 -19.21 2.38
C ALA A 31 -0.17 -20.63 1.91
N ARG A 32 -0.71 -21.67 2.55
CA ARG A 32 -0.49 -23.07 2.15
C ARG A 32 -1.11 -23.37 0.79
N GLU A 33 -2.29 -22.83 0.50
CA GLU A 33 -2.90 -22.92 -0.83
C GLU A 33 -2.01 -22.27 -1.90
N GLY A 34 -1.50 -21.07 -1.63
CA GLY A 34 -0.54 -20.39 -2.51
C GLY A 34 0.74 -21.22 -2.74
N ALA A 35 1.31 -21.76 -1.67
CA ALA A 35 2.51 -22.60 -1.74
C ALA A 35 2.26 -23.88 -2.56
N ALA A 36 1.11 -24.53 -2.40
CA ALA A 36 0.72 -25.71 -3.17
C ALA A 36 0.55 -25.42 -4.66
N MET A 37 0.15 -24.20 -5.03
CA MET A 37 0.10 -23.72 -6.42
C MET A 37 1.47 -23.29 -6.98
N GLY A 38 2.53 -23.35 -6.17
CA GLY A 38 3.89 -23.01 -6.58
C GLY A 38 4.23 -21.52 -6.49
N CYS A 39 3.40 -20.70 -5.82
CA CYS A 39 3.73 -19.31 -5.51
C CYS A 39 5.07 -19.20 -4.78
N LYS A 40 5.73 -18.05 -4.92
CA LYS A 40 7.01 -17.74 -4.27
C LYS A 40 6.90 -16.68 -3.19
N GLU A 41 5.92 -15.80 -3.34
CA GLU A 41 5.71 -14.67 -2.46
C GLU A 41 4.25 -14.65 -1.99
N ALA A 42 4.04 -14.20 -0.75
CA ALA A 42 2.74 -13.91 -0.17
C ALA A 42 2.62 -12.39 0.03
N LEU A 43 1.70 -11.77 -0.70
CA LEU A 43 1.45 -10.33 -0.58
C LEU A 43 0.48 -10.06 0.58
N PHE A 44 0.95 -9.37 1.61
CA PHE A 44 0.14 -8.90 2.72
C PHE A 44 -0.39 -7.50 2.39
N THR A 45 -1.66 -7.41 2.02
CA THR A 45 -2.37 -6.14 1.84
C THR A 45 -3.34 -5.88 2.97
N LEU A 46 -3.30 -4.69 3.56
CA LEU A 46 -4.16 -4.30 4.67
C LEU A 46 -4.40 -2.79 4.66
N GLY A 47 -5.33 -2.33 5.50
CA GLY A 47 -5.53 -0.91 5.76
C GLY A 47 -4.59 -0.38 6.85
N ASP A 48 -4.36 0.94 6.84
CA ASP A 48 -3.45 1.63 7.76
C ASP A 48 -4.08 1.74 9.15
N ARG A 49 -3.41 1.12 10.14
CA ARG A 49 -3.66 1.27 11.59
C ARG A 49 -5.15 1.37 11.97
N PRO A 50 -5.98 0.36 11.66
CA PRO A 50 -7.41 0.39 11.98
C PRO A 50 -7.69 0.65 13.47
N GLU A 51 -6.77 0.28 14.36
CA GLU A 51 -6.80 0.50 15.81
C GLU A 51 -6.77 1.97 16.25
N ASP A 52 -6.40 2.89 15.36
CA ASP A 52 -6.45 4.34 15.63
C ASP A 52 -7.86 4.91 15.43
N ARG A 53 -8.69 4.22 14.63
CA ARG A 53 -10.04 4.66 14.29
C ARG A 53 -11.12 3.82 14.97
N TRP A 54 -10.88 2.53 15.14
CA TRP A 54 -11.87 1.56 15.59
C TRP A 54 -11.41 0.89 16.88
N PRO A 55 -12.06 1.16 18.02
CA PRO A 55 -11.76 0.49 19.29
C PRO A 55 -11.83 -1.03 19.19
N GLU A 56 -12.75 -1.57 18.38
CA GLU A 56 -12.85 -3.02 18.20
C GLU A 56 -11.60 -3.66 17.61
N ALA A 57 -10.86 -2.94 16.75
CA ALA A 57 -9.59 -3.44 16.21
C ALA A 57 -8.51 -3.46 17.30
N ARG A 58 -8.49 -2.45 18.18
CA ARG A 58 -7.57 -2.39 19.32
C ARG A 58 -7.86 -3.49 20.34
N GLU A 59 -9.12 -3.66 20.73
CA GLU A 59 -9.55 -4.72 21.64
C GLU A 59 -9.20 -6.10 21.11
N TRP A 60 -9.35 -6.32 19.80
CA TRP A 60 -8.95 -7.58 19.17
C TRP A 60 -7.44 -7.82 19.26
N LEU A 61 -6.62 -6.80 18.94
CA LEU A 61 -5.16 -6.90 19.01
C LEU A 61 -4.68 -7.18 20.44
N GLU A 62 -5.23 -6.47 21.44
CA GLU A 62 -4.93 -6.69 22.86
C GLU A 62 -5.29 -8.10 23.31
N ALA A 63 -6.46 -8.62 22.90
CA ALA A 63 -6.90 -9.98 23.22
C ALA A 63 -5.99 -11.05 22.60
N GLU A 64 -5.45 -10.78 21.42
CA GLU A 64 -4.49 -11.67 20.73
C GLU A 64 -3.04 -11.44 21.17
N GLY A 65 -2.78 -10.48 22.07
CA GLY A 65 -1.46 -10.22 22.64
C GLY A 65 -0.53 -9.37 21.76
N TYR A 66 -1.09 -8.50 20.92
CA TYR A 66 -0.33 -7.61 20.03
C TYR A 66 -0.57 -6.14 20.38
N ASP A 67 0.52 -5.36 20.41
CA ASP A 67 0.47 -3.91 20.72
C ASP A 67 -0.17 -3.09 19.59
N ASP A 68 0.04 -3.50 18.34
CA ASP A 68 -0.42 -2.79 17.14
C ASP A 68 -0.60 -3.74 15.95
N THR A 69 -1.23 -3.23 14.88
CA THR A 69 -1.45 -4.02 13.65
C THR A 69 -0.14 -4.54 13.05
N LEU A 70 0.95 -3.75 13.11
CA LEU A 70 2.23 -4.15 12.52
C LEU A 70 2.94 -5.23 13.34
N ALA A 71 2.71 -5.30 14.65
CA ALA A 71 3.13 -6.41 15.50
C ALA A 71 2.49 -7.72 15.02
N TYR A 72 1.19 -7.67 14.76
CA TYR A 72 0.45 -8.82 14.25
C TYR A 72 0.91 -9.23 12.86
N VAL A 73 1.04 -8.26 11.93
CA VAL A 73 1.57 -8.52 10.58
C VAL A 73 2.96 -9.16 10.63
N ARG A 74 3.84 -8.68 11.50
CA ARG A 74 5.17 -9.28 11.67
C ARG A 74 5.09 -10.73 12.12
N ALA A 75 4.25 -11.04 13.11
CA ALA A 75 4.09 -12.40 13.60
C ALA A 75 3.55 -13.32 12.50
N MET A 76 2.57 -12.85 11.73
CA MET A 76 2.01 -13.61 10.61
C MET A 76 3.01 -13.80 9.46
N ALA A 77 3.81 -12.78 9.15
CA ALA A 77 4.88 -12.88 8.15
C ALA A 77 5.91 -13.95 8.53
N ILE A 78 6.31 -14.03 9.80
CA ILE A 78 7.21 -15.08 10.31
C ILE A 78 6.57 -16.46 10.09
N ARG A 79 5.31 -16.64 10.52
CA ARG A 79 4.64 -17.94 10.38
C ARG A 79 4.49 -18.35 8.92
N VAL A 80 4.11 -17.44 8.03
CA VAL A 80 4.02 -17.72 6.59
C VAL A 80 5.37 -18.14 6.03
N LEU A 81 6.44 -17.41 6.36
CA LEU A 81 7.79 -17.73 5.90
C LEU A 81 8.25 -19.10 6.40
N GLU A 82 8.13 -19.37 7.70
CA GLU A 82 8.64 -20.59 8.33
C GLU A 82 7.81 -21.83 7.99
N GLU A 83 6.48 -21.70 7.92
CA GLU A 83 5.58 -22.86 7.76
C GLU A 83 5.25 -23.18 6.30
N THR A 84 5.43 -22.24 5.37
CA THR A 84 5.08 -22.43 3.96
C THR A 84 6.24 -22.22 2.99
N GLY A 85 7.31 -21.55 3.44
CA GLY A 85 8.43 -21.16 2.58
C GLY A 85 8.13 -19.99 1.63
N LEU A 86 6.92 -19.43 1.67
CA LEU A 86 6.58 -18.22 0.91
C LEU A 86 7.27 -16.99 1.50
N LEU A 87 7.84 -16.16 0.63
CA LEU A 87 8.48 -14.91 1.03
C LEU A 87 7.40 -13.82 1.28
N PRO A 88 7.35 -13.19 2.46
CA PRO A 88 6.37 -12.13 2.72
C PRO A 88 6.72 -10.83 1.98
N HIS A 89 5.80 -10.32 1.16
CA HIS A 89 5.81 -8.93 0.68
C HIS A 89 4.81 -8.13 1.49
N LEU A 90 5.26 -7.14 2.25
CA LEU A 90 4.36 -6.37 3.13
C LEU A 90 3.94 -5.05 2.49
N ASN A 91 2.64 -4.82 2.35
CA ASN A 91 2.08 -3.54 1.91
C ASN A 91 1.12 -2.97 2.98
N PRO A 92 1.65 -2.55 4.16
CA PRO A 92 0.84 -2.12 5.28
C PRO A 92 0.52 -0.62 5.29
N GLY A 93 0.77 0.09 4.17
CA GLY A 93 0.60 1.53 4.09
C GLY A 93 1.70 2.33 4.78
N VAL A 94 1.33 3.36 5.52
CA VAL A 94 2.27 4.29 6.16
C VAL A 94 3.05 3.60 7.29
N MET A 95 4.37 3.63 7.19
CA MET A 95 5.31 3.06 8.15
C MET A 95 6.26 4.12 8.68
N THR A 96 6.53 4.09 9.98
CA THR A 96 7.64 4.85 10.56
C THR A 96 8.98 4.16 10.27
N TRP A 97 10.08 4.86 10.50
CA TRP A 97 11.41 4.26 10.43
C TRP A 97 11.54 3.03 11.36
N THR A 98 10.99 3.10 12.58
CA THR A 98 11.00 1.98 13.54
C THR A 98 10.22 0.78 13.01
N ASP A 99 9.08 1.01 12.37
CA ASP A 99 8.27 -0.05 11.75
C ASP A 99 9.09 -0.76 10.65
N LEU A 100 9.77 0.00 9.79
CA LEU A 100 10.63 -0.54 8.75
C LEU A 100 11.77 -1.39 9.33
N GLN A 101 12.43 -0.94 10.39
CA GLN A 101 13.47 -1.73 11.07
C GLN A 101 12.93 -3.03 11.66
N ARG A 102 11.72 -2.98 12.22
CA ARG A 102 11.06 -4.13 12.85
C ARG A 102 10.59 -5.18 11.83
N LEU A 103 10.14 -4.73 10.66
CA LEU A 103 9.56 -5.58 9.60
C LEU A 103 10.59 -6.11 8.61
N LYS A 104 11.67 -5.37 8.32
CA LYS A 104 12.71 -5.76 7.35
C LYS A 104 13.26 -7.18 7.54
N PRO A 105 13.50 -7.69 8.77
CA PRO A 105 14.04 -9.05 8.94
C PRO A 105 13.11 -10.17 8.47
N VAL A 106 11.82 -9.89 8.28
CA VAL A 106 10.80 -10.89 7.96
C VAL A 106 10.14 -10.65 6.59
N ALA A 107 10.55 -9.59 5.89
CA ALA A 107 9.96 -9.16 4.63
C ALA A 107 11.07 -8.80 3.62
N PRO A 108 11.37 -9.68 2.64
CA PRO A 108 12.38 -9.39 1.62
C PRO A 108 12.08 -8.14 0.79
N SER A 109 10.81 -7.79 0.66
CA SER A 109 10.34 -6.58 0.01
C SER A 109 9.10 -6.03 0.73
N MET A 110 8.90 -4.72 0.62
CA MET A 110 7.72 -4.04 1.14
C MET A 110 7.19 -3.07 0.08
N GLY A 111 5.99 -2.53 0.28
CA GLY A 111 5.41 -1.62 -0.69
C GLY A 111 4.43 -0.65 -0.10
N MET A 112 4.28 0.46 -0.81
CA MET A 112 3.26 1.47 -0.57
C MET A 112 3.18 2.37 -1.82
N MET A 113 2.00 2.49 -2.42
CA MET A 113 1.78 3.43 -3.53
C MET A 113 2.04 4.87 -3.08
N LEU A 114 2.76 5.69 -3.84
CA LEU A 114 2.81 7.13 -3.60
C LEU A 114 1.46 7.77 -3.95
N GLU A 115 0.77 7.21 -4.94
CA GLU A 115 -0.50 7.69 -5.52
C GLU A 115 -0.31 9.00 -6.28
N THR A 116 0.00 10.10 -5.58
CA THR A 116 0.25 11.43 -6.14
C THR A 116 0.98 12.32 -5.14
N THR A 117 1.70 13.34 -5.63
CA THR A 117 2.24 14.44 -4.82
C THR A 117 1.31 15.65 -4.72
N ALA A 118 0.17 15.63 -5.43
CA ALA A 118 -0.80 16.73 -5.47
C ALA A 118 -1.47 16.96 -4.11
N THR A 119 -0.92 17.89 -3.32
CA THR A 119 -1.40 18.17 -1.96
C THR A 119 -2.87 18.59 -1.93
N ARG A 120 -3.34 19.33 -2.95
CA ARG A 120 -4.76 19.74 -3.06
C ARG A 120 -5.74 18.56 -3.08
N LEU A 121 -5.34 17.42 -3.65
CA LEU A 121 -6.19 16.22 -3.71
C LEU A 121 -6.43 15.59 -2.33
N TRP A 122 -5.55 15.91 -1.37
CA TRP A 122 -5.64 15.50 0.03
C TRP A 122 -6.21 16.60 0.93
N SER A 123 -5.78 17.85 0.77
CA SER A 123 -6.15 18.94 1.69
C SER A 123 -7.53 19.54 1.41
N GLU A 124 -7.99 19.57 0.15
CA GLU A 124 -9.21 20.28 -0.22
C GLU A 124 -10.46 19.39 -0.11
N PRO A 125 -11.58 19.90 0.43
CA PRO A 125 -12.85 19.20 0.43
C PRO A 125 -13.27 18.74 -0.97
N GLY A 126 -13.69 17.48 -1.08
CA GLY A 126 -14.06 16.86 -2.36
C GLY A 126 -12.91 16.17 -3.09
N GLY A 127 -11.66 16.37 -2.66
CA GLY A 127 -10.51 15.63 -3.19
C GLY A 127 -10.59 14.11 -2.93
N PRO A 128 -9.93 13.27 -3.75
CA PRO A 128 -9.96 11.80 -3.62
C PRO A 128 -9.32 11.29 -2.31
N HIS A 129 -8.44 12.10 -1.71
CA HIS A 129 -7.71 11.79 -0.49
C HIS A 129 -8.17 12.61 0.71
N HIS A 130 -9.14 13.51 0.52
CA HIS A 130 -9.70 14.30 1.62
C HIS A 130 -10.23 13.40 2.75
N GLY A 131 -9.90 13.73 3.99
CA GLY A 131 -10.26 12.94 5.17
C GLY A 131 -9.53 11.59 5.29
N SER A 132 -8.45 11.35 4.51
CA SER A 132 -7.56 10.19 4.62
C SER A 132 -6.16 10.64 5.08
N PRO A 133 -5.87 10.70 6.39
CA PRO A 133 -4.59 11.20 6.91
C PRO A 133 -3.37 10.46 6.35
N ASP A 134 -3.51 9.16 6.11
CA ASP A 134 -2.52 8.26 5.51
C ASP A 134 -2.15 8.61 4.05
N LYS A 135 -2.97 9.44 3.40
CA LYS A 135 -2.78 9.87 2.00
C LYS A 135 -2.11 11.23 1.86
N GLU A 136 -1.63 11.84 2.94
CA GLU A 136 -0.84 13.07 2.84
C GLU A 136 0.46 12.81 2.05
N PRO A 137 0.74 13.57 0.97
CA PRO A 137 1.94 13.36 0.17
C PRO A 137 3.25 13.39 0.96
N ALA A 138 3.39 14.33 1.90
CA ALA A 138 4.60 14.48 2.70
C ALA A 138 4.88 13.24 3.57
N VAL A 139 3.82 12.66 4.16
CA VAL A 139 3.92 11.43 4.94
C VAL A 139 4.36 10.27 4.04
N ARG A 140 3.77 10.13 2.85
CA ARG A 140 4.08 9.02 1.94
C ARG A 140 5.49 9.12 1.37
N LEU A 141 5.93 10.32 0.98
CA LEU A 141 7.31 10.58 0.56
C LEU A 141 8.30 10.26 1.68
N ARG A 142 7.95 10.54 2.94
CA ARG A 142 8.80 10.22 4.08
C ARG A 142 9.00 8.71 4.25
N VAL A 143 7.96 7.90 4.06
CA VAL A 143 8.08 6.42 4.08
C VAL A 143 9.07 5.95 3.01
N LEU A 144 8.97 6.48 1.78
CA LEU A 144 9.86 6.11 0.69
C LEU A 144 11.32 6.47 0.99
N GLU A 145 11.55 7.64 1.60
CA GLU A 145 12.88 8.05 2.04
C GLU A 145 13.42 7.15 3.16
N ASP A 146 12.62 6.87 4.19
CA ASP A 146 13.03 6.02 5.31
C ASP A 146 13.25 4.56 4.88
N ALA A 147 12.46 4.05 3.94
CA ALA A 147 12.66 2.72 3.33
C ALA A 147 13.99 2.66 2.57
N GLY A 148 14.30 3.70 1.78
CA GLY A 148 15.58 3.86 1.10
C GLY A 148 16.76 3.89 2.06
N ARG A 149 16.69 4.73 3.10
CA ARG A 149 17.72 4.80 4.16
C ARG A 149 17.91 3.48 4.91
N SER A 150 16.84 2.69 5.01
CA SER A 150 16.83 1.40 5.68
C SER A 150 17.27 0.25 4.77
N ASN A 151 17.60 0.50 3.50
CA ASN A 151 17.87 -0.52 2.48
C ASN A 151 16.75 -1.59 2.45
N VAL A 152 15.50 -1.14 2.48
CA VAL A 152 14.33 -2.00 2.25
C VAL A 152 14.01 -1.95 0.77
N PRO A 153 14.05 -3.08 0.05
CA PRO A 153 13.57 -3.13 -1.32
C PRO A 153 12.07 -2.82 -1.37
N PHE A 154 11.69 -1.82 -2.17
CA PHE A 154 10.39 -1.17 -2.05
C PHE A 154 9.65 -1.06 -3.40
N THR A 155 8.37 -1.45 -3.41
CA THR A 155 7.45 -1.22 -4.52
C THR A 155 6.59 0.01 -4.25
N THR A 156 6.50 0.91 -5.21
CA THR A 156 5.66 2.11 -5.12
C THR A 156 5.09 2.46 -6.49
N GLY A 157 4.48 3.63 -6.64
CA GLY A 157 3.82 3.98 -7.89
C GLY A 157 2.91 5.18 -7.78
N ILE A 158 2.37 5.58 -8.94
CA ILE A 158 1.37 6.64 -9.05
C ILE A 158 0.02 6.05 -9.47
N LEU A 159 -1.05 6.73 -9.08
CA LEU A 159 -2.42 6.45 -9.52
C LEU A 159 -2.88 7.63 -10.39
N ILE A 160 -3.24 7.33 -11.64
CA ILE A 160 -3.72 8.32 -12.60
C ILE A 160 -5.25 8.30 -12.70
N GLY A 161 -5.85 9.43 -13.03
CA GLY A 161 -7.29 9.59 -13.22
C GLY A 161 -8.07 9.88 -11.94
N ILE A 162 -7.42 10.38 -10.88
CA ILE A 162 -8.08 10.74 -9.62
C ILE A 162 -8.32 12.25 -9.47
N GLY A 163 -8.02 13.03 -10.52
CA GLY A 163 -8.23 14.47 -10.59
C GLY A 163 -6.94 15.29 -10.60
N GLU A 164 -5.78 14.63 -10.66
CA GLU A 164 -4.46 15.23 -10.83
C GLU A 164 -4.25 15.79 -12.25
N SER A 165 -3.43 16.82 -12.39
CA SER A 165 -2.97 17.33 -13.69
C SER A 165 -1.77 16.56 -14.22
N TYR A 166 -1.40 16.77 -15.50
CA TYR A 166 -0.19 16.16 -16.06
C TYR A 166 1.08 16.62 -15.37
N GLU A 167 1.14 17.89 -14.96
CA GLU A 167 2.24 18.45 -14.18
C GLU A 167 2.37 17.73 -12.83
N GLU A 168 1.27 17.53 -12.12
CA GLU A 168 1.27 16.83 -10.82
C GLU A 168 1.69 15.36 -10.95
N ARG A 169 1.36 14.69 -12.06
CA ARG A 169 1.89 13.34 -12.37
C ARG A 169 3.39 13.37 -12.60
N ALA A 170 3.88 14.33 -13.37
CA ALA A 170 5.30 14.49 -13.65
C ALA A 170 6.08 14.76 -12.36
N ASP A 171 5.56 15.65 -11.49
CA ASP A 171 6.14 15.94 -10.19
C ASP A 171 6.23 14.69 -9.31
N SER A 172 5.17 13.87 -9.30
CA SER A 172 5.16 12.59 -8.59
C SER A 172 6.27 11.66 -9.10
N LEU A 173 6.43 11.54 -10.42
CA LEU A 173 7.48 10.72 -11.04
C LEU A 173 8.89 11.28 -10.76
N PHE A 174 9.07 12.60 -10.69
CA PHE A 174 10.35 13.21 -10.35
C PHE A 174 10.73 12.96 -8.88
N GLU A 175 9.79 12.99 -7.94
CA GLU A 175 10.07 12.61 -6.54
C GLU A 175 10.41 11.11 -6.41
N LEU A 176 9.73 10.24 -7.16
CA LEU A 176 10.11 8.82 -7.25
C LEU A 176 11.53 8.65 -7.82
N ARG A 177 11.86 9.35 -8.91
CA ARG A 177 13.20 9.33 -9.51
C ARG A 177 14.27 9.79 -8.52
N LYS A 178 14.00 10.88 -7.79
CA LYS A 178 14.92 11.44 -6.78
C LYS A 178 15.21 10.42 -5.69
N THR A 179 14.17 9.81 -5.13
CA THR A 179 14.31 8.76 -4.11
C THR A 179 15.04 7.53 -4.66
N ALA A 180 14.67 7.06 -5.86
CA ALA A 180 15.31 5.93 -6.51
C ALA A 180 16.81 6.17 -6.77
N ARG A 181 17.20 7.38 -7.17
CA ARG A 181 18.62 7.73 -7.39
C ARG A 181 19.40 7.93 -6.10
N ALA A 182 18.75 8.37 -5.02
CA ALA A 182 19.42 8.59 -3.75
C ALA A 182 19.75 7.27 -3.04
N TYR A 183 18.86 6.29 -3.11
CA TYR A 183 18.96 5.07 -2.28
C TYR A 183 18.99 3.77 -3.07
N HIS A 184 18.62 3.77 -4.35
CA HIS A 184 18.51 2.56 -5.18
C HIS A 184 17.59 1.46 -4.60
N GLY A 185 16.69 1.83 -3.68
CA GLY A 185 15.78 0.89 -2.99
C GLY A 185 14.44 0.65 -3.68
N ILE A 186 14.01 1.54 -4.59
CA ILE A 186 12.76 1.33 -5.36
C ILE A 186 13.01 0.24 -6.41
N GLN A 187 12.34 -0.90 -6.24
CA GLN A 187 12.46 -2.05 -7.14
C GLN A 187 11.54 -1.93 -8.35
N GLU A 188 10.36 -1.37 -8.14
CA GLU A 188 9.27 -1.30 -9.10
C GLU A 188 8.46 -0.01 -8.89
N VAL A 189 8.09 0.64 -10.00
CA VAL A 189 7.19 1.79 -10.05
C VAL A 189 5.94 1.44 -10.83
N ILE A 190 4.85 1.21 -10.13
CA ILE A 190 3.54 0.92 -10.73
C ILE A 190 2.91 2.20 -11.27
N VAL A 191 2.47 2.17 -12.52
CA VAL A 191 1.53 3.17 -13.05
C VAL A 191 0.15 2.52 -13.08
N GLN A 192 -0.71 2.91 -12.13
CA GLN A 192 -2.05 2.36 -12.01
C GLN A 192 -3.06 3.36 -12.53
N ASN A 193 -4.06 2.91 -13.29
CA ASN A 193 -5.20 3.74 -13.67
C ASN A 193 -6.36 3.61 -12.69
N PHE A 194 -7.02 4.73 -12.41
CA PHE A 194 -8.29 4.75 -11.70
C PHE A 194 -9.37 4.07 -12.54
N ARG A 195 -10.14 3.21 -11.88
CA ARG A 195 -11.38 2.65 -12.38
C ARG A 195 -12.48 2.87 -11.34
N ALA A 196 -13.57 3.49 -11.74
CA ALA A 196 -14.74 3.72 -10.90
C ALA A 196 -15.30 2.39 -10.39
N LYS A 197 -15.68 2.38 -9.11
CA LYS A 197 -16.24 1.21 -8.43
C LYS A 197 -17.57 1.61 -7.77
N PRO A 198 -18.64 0.82 -7.90
CA PRO A 198 -19.97 1.18 -7.42
C PRO A 198 -20.03 1.59 -5.94
N ASP A 199 -19.28 0.92 -5.08
CA ASP A 199 -19.33 1.11 -3.62
C ASP A 199 -18.32 2.15 -3.09
N THR A 200 -18.00 3.16 -3.91
CA THR A 200 -17.02 4.20 -3.57
C THR A 200 -17.62 5.60 -3.69
N ALA A 201 -17.03 6.56 -3.00
CA ALA A 201 -17.43 7.97 -3.12
C ALA A 201 -17.13 8.51 -4.52
N MET A 202 -16.15 7.93 -5.23
CA MET A 202 -15.78 8.29 -6.61
C MET A 202 -16.50 7.46 -7.68
N ARG A 203 -17.57 6.73 -7.36
CA ARG A 203 -18.31 5.88 -8.32
C ARG A 203 -18.82 6.60 -9.58
N GLY A 204 -18.98 7.92 -9.53
CA GLY A 204 -19.44 8.75 -10.65
C GLY A 204 -18.33 9.44 -11.44
N MET A 205 -17.07 9.20 -11.10
CA MET A 205 -15.92 9.75 -11.83
C MET A 205 -15.61 8.90 -13.07
N PRO A 206 -15.12 9.51 -14.16
CA PRO A 206 -14.72 8.76 -15.35
C PRO A 206 -13.51 7.88 -15.07
N ASP A 207 -13.43 6.75 -15.77
CA ASP A 207 -12.26 5.89 -15.74
C ASP A 207 -11.06 6.56 -16.43
N ALA A 208 -9.85 6.27 -15.96
CA ALA A 208 -8.66 6.51 -16.78
C ALA A 208 -8.54 5.38 -17.81
N GLU A 209 -8.76 5.73 -19.07
CA GLU A 209 -8.76 4.79 -20.18
C GLU A 209 -7.36 4.26 -20.53
N LEU A 210 -7.31 3.19 -21.32
CA LEU A 210 -6.05 2.50 -21.65
C LEU A 210 -5.05 3.37 -22.41
N GLU A 211 -5.54 4.29 -23.25
CA GLU A 211 -4.68 5.25 -23.96
C GLU A 211 -3.97 6.19 -22.99
N GLU A 212 -4.69 6.66 -21.98
CA GLU A 212 -4.17 7.51 -20.92
C GLU A 212 -3.14 6.76 -20.05
N LEU A 213 -3.43 5.50 -19.73
CA LEU A 213 -2.49 4.62 -19.03
C LEU A 213 -1.22 4.39 -19.85
N ALA A 214 -1.33 4.10 -21.15
CA ALA A 214 -0.19 3.89 -22.03
C ALA A 214 0.69 5.16 -22.14
N ALA A 215 0.05 6.34 -22.25
CA ALA A 215 0.76 7.62 -22.25
C ALA A 215 1.51 7.85 -20.93
N ALA A 216 0.86 7.61 -19.78
CA ALA A 216 1.50 7.74 -18.47
C ALA A 216 2.68 6.79 -18.28
N ILE A 217 2.58 5.53 -18.75
CA ILE A 217 3.68 4.56 -18.75
C ILE A 217 4.86 5.06 -19.61
N ALA A 218 4.58 5.59 -20.80
CA ALA A 218 5.63 6.13 -21.67
C ALA A 218 6.37 7.32 -21.02
N VAL A 219 5.63 8.22 -20.37
CA VAL A 219 6.20 9.35 -19.62
C VAL A 219 7.01 8.85 -18.42
N ALA A 220 6.49 7.90 -17.64
CA ALA A 220 7.21 7.28 -16.53
C ALA A 220 8.52 6.64 -16.99
N ARG A 221 8.52 5.91 -18.12
CA ARG A 221 9.73 5.33 -18.73
C ARG A 221 10.75 6.41 -19.09
N HIS A 222 10.29 7.52 -19.66
CA HIS A 222 11.18 8.62 -20.02
C HIS A 222 11.80 9.30 -18.79
N ILE A 223 11.00 9.58 -17.76
CA ILE A 223 11.45 10.27 -16.55
C ILE A 223 12.35 9.37 -15.69
N LEU A 224 11.96 8.12 -15.44
CA LEU A 224 12.67 7.21 -14.54
C LEU A 224 13.90 6.57 -15.20
N GLY A 225 13.94 6.52 -16.53
CA GLY A 225 15.05 6.00 -17.31
C GLY A 225 14.96 4.49 -17.60
N PRO A 226 15.93 3.94 -18.34
CA PRO A 226 15.86 2.57 -18.87
C PRO A 226 16.03 1.48 -17.82
N SER A 227 16.67 1.78 -16.68
CA SER A 227 16.91 0.79 -15.61
C SER A 227 15.71 0.58 -14.68
N ALA A 228 14.73 1.49 -14.69
CA ALA A 228 13.55 1.37 -13.83
C ALA A 228 12.67 0.20 -14.27
N ARG A 229 12.12 -0.56 -13.32
CA ARG A 229 11.00 -1.48 -13.57
C ARG A 229 9.70 -0.68 -13.45
N ILE A 230 8.89 -0.70 -14.50
CA ILE A 230 7.60 0.00 -14.64
C ILE A 230 6.62 -1.01 -15.20
#